data_AF-A0A849T8V6-F1
#
_entry.id   AF-A0A849T8V6-F1
#
_cell.length_a   1.000
_cell.length_b   1.000
_cell.length_c   1.000
_cell.angle_alpha   90.00
_cell.angle_beta   90.00
_cell.angle_gamma   90.00
#
_symmetry.space_group_name_H-M   'P 1'
#
loop_
_entity.id
_entity.type
_entity.pdbx_description
1 polymer ?
#
loop_
_entity_poly.entity_id
_entity_poly.type
_entity_poly.pdbx_seq_one_letter_code
_entity_poly.pdbx_strand_id
1 'polypeptide(L)'
;MIRNAIILGIFFFAQALFADETVRLRTDIDLAVTAVIGTDVLSLNVENPSGAKPTDTAPAKLYLPMQNTPNQSHKFFITSTASVFNSVNLAHIASIPLRINTPATTQRYLYAAVKDTTNSNAYKVIKKYTDTTLSIGAESDVAFSFSPADICLRIPTECTSFLAAEDTKAIKTFTVYFFLSDQSAYGPTSTIVPTTAPLNNGIYFSMLMSNQVYEETELIIMINKVRIGDNRLILEYTTNLGSLDAVYAKSTRVFKHSSAPAIVNDPIKDYAGALTTKEYPYALNSELIVSDLANNSYVFLSVAFVDKFNFVTNLSDDITESPLDIEELLKKQGCFLLTAGFGEEHYVIQFFRNFRDATLSKSYLGKMFINFYYETAPKYALEIYHSPSLRFMIRSMAYVAYAVFNYYWLIFGFLALAILRILLRQKLHKN
;
A
#
# COMPACT_ATOMS: atom_id res chain seq x y z
N MET A 1 42.01 -39.36 19.35
CA MET A 1 40.56 -39.21 19.06
C MET A 1 39.74 -38.77 20.28
N ILE A 2 39.89 -39.38 21.46
CA ILE A 2 39.07 -39.09 22.66
C ILE A 2 39.17 -37.62 23.14
N ARG A 3 40.35 -36.99 23.07
CA ARG A 3 40.56 -35.60 23.51
C ARG A 3 39.80 -34.55 22.68
N ASN A 4 39.57 -34.81 21.38
CA ASN A 4 38.81 -33.89 20.51
C ASN A 4 37.29 -34.07 20.69
N ALA A 5 36.83 -35.29 21.04
CA ALA A 5 35.42 -35.54 21.35
C ALA A 5 34.97 -34.86 22.65
N ILE A 6 35.85 -34.82 23.67
CA ILE A 6 35.57 -34.12 24.94
C ILE A 6 35.49 -32.60 24.75
N ILE A 7 36.38 -32.02 23.94
CA ILE A 7 36.36 -30.57 23.66
C ILE A 7 35.11 -30.19 22.85
N LEU A 8 34.70 -31.02 21.88
CA LEU A 8 33.47 -30.79 21.12
C LEU A 8 32.21 -30.94 22.01
N GLY A 9 32.20 -31.90 22.92
CA GLY A 9 31.13 -32.09 23.90
C GLY A 9 30.99 -30.93 24.90
N ILE A 10 32.11 -30.38 25.38
CA ILE A 10 32.11 -29.18 26.24
C ILE A 10 31.64 -27.94 25.45
N PHE A 11 31.96 -27.83 24.16
CA PHE A 11 31.50 -26.72 23.32
C PHE A 11 29.98 -26.77 23.07
N PHE A 12 29.41 -27.96 22.82
CA PHE A 12 27.96 -28.14 22.68
C PHE A 12 27.21 -27.93 24.01
N PHE A 13 27.77 -28.35 25.15
CA PHE A 13 27.17 -28.07 26.47
C PHE A 13 27.30 -26.60 26.87
N ALA A 14 28.37 -25.91 26.49
CA ALA A 14 28.55 -24.49 26.77
C ALA A 14 27.55 -23.62 25.97
N GLN A 15 27.22 -23.98 24.73
CA GLN A 15 26.25 -23.22 23.94
C GLN A 15 24.81 -23.31 24.46
N ALA A 16 24.44 -24.41 25.13
CA ALA A 16 23.11 -24.54 25.75
C ALA A 16 22.94 -23.71 27.02
N LEU A 17 24.03 -23.24 27.65
CA LEU A 17 23.99 -22.48 28.91
C LEU A 17 23.89 -20.96 28.72
N PHE A 18 23.97 -20.46 27.48
CA PHE A 18 23.81 -19.03 27.15
C PHE A 18 22.58 -18.81 26.28
N ALA A 19 21.43 -19.30 26.72
CA ALA A 19 20.17 -18.84 26.16
C ALA A 19 19.99 -17.36 26.56
N ASP A 20 20.32 -16.45 25.64
CA ASP A 20 20.14 -15.01 25.84
C ASP A 20 18.65 -14.69 26.07
N GLU A 21 18.34 -14.18 27.27
CA GLU A 21 17.04 -13.56 27.58
C GLU A 21 16.79 -12.44 26.56
N THR A 22 15.78 -12.61 25.69
CA THR A 22 15.50 -11.61 24.65
C THR A 22 14.02 -11.49 24.34
N VAL A 23 13.59 -10.27 24.05
CA VAL A 23 12.33 -9.95 23.37
C VAL A 23 12.62 -9.72 21.90
N ARG A 24 11.85 -10.35 21.02
CA ARG A 24 12.01 -10.27 19.56
C ARG A 24 10.68 -10.05 18.88
N LEU A 25 10.72 -9.60 17.62
CA LEU A 25 9.54 -9.67 16.76
C LEU A 25 9.19 -11.13 16.50
N ARG A 26 7.89 -11.38 16.37
CA ARG A 26 7.39 -12.61 15.79
C ARG A 26 7.65 -12.56 14.27
N THR A 27 8.71 -13.22 13.81
CA THR A 27 9.21 -13.10 12.41
C THR A 27 8.63 -14.14 11.45
N ASP A 28 7.83 -15.08 11.93
CA ASP A 28 7.24 -16.17 11.14
C ASP A 28 5.94 -15.77 10.42
N ILE A 29 5.39 -14.59 10.73
CA ILE A 29 4.15 -14.04 10.17
C ILE A 29 4.36 -12.54 9.97
N ASP A 30 3.78 -11.94 8.93
CA ASP A 30 3.72 -10.47 8.80
C ASP A 30 3.25 -9.87 10.13
N LEU A 31 3.95 -8.83 10.63
CA LEU A 31 3.67 -8.23 11.93
C LEU A 31 2.28 -7.58 11.92
N ALA A 32 1.26 -8.38 12.22
CA ALA A 32 -0.13 -7.96 12.27
C ALA A 32 -0.42 -7.40 13.66
N VAL A 33 -0.50 -6.08 13.74
CA VAL A 33 -0.91 -5.37 14.96
C VAL A 33 -2.39 -5.04 14.85
N THR A 34 -3.17 -5.49 15.84
CA THR A 34 -4.61 -5.23 15.90
C THR A 34 -4.91 -4.20 16.98
N ALA A 35 -5.82 -3.29 16.67
CA ALA A 35 -6.41 -2.34 17.60
C ALA A 35 -7.83 -2.77 17.95
N VAL A 36 -8.23 -2.60 19.21
CA VAL A 36 -9.60 -2.77 19.68
C VAL A 36 -10.07 -1.43 20.22
N ILE A 37 -11.14 -0.91 19.64
CA ILE A 37 -11.69 0.41 19.96
C ILE A 37 -13.20 0.25 20.16
N GLY A 38 -13.61 0.14 21.43
CA GLY A 38 -14.98 -0.26 21.75
C GLY A 38 -15.26 -1.69 21.26
N THR A 39 -16.18 -1.83 20.31
CA THR A 39 -16.52 -3.11 19.65
C THR A 39 -15.77 -3.32 18.32
N ASP A 40 -15.09 -2.29 17.82
CA ASP A 40 -14.43 -2.35 16.52
C ASP A 40 -13.03 -2.95 16.65
N VAL A 41 -12.67 -3.79 15.68
CA VAL A 41 -11.30 -4.33 15.54
C VAL A 41 -10.69 -3.77 14.27
N LEU A 42 -9.57 -3.07 14.41
CA LEU A 42 -8.86 -2.42 13.32
C LEU A 42 -7.48 -3.06 13.12
N SER A 43 -7.10 -3.35 11.88
CA SER A 43 -5.71 -3.70 11.55
C SER A 43 -4.88 -2.44 11.39
N LEU A 44 -3.78 -2.33 12.14
CA LEU A 44 -2.86 -1.21 12.04
C LEU A 44 -1.77 -1.48 11.00
N ASN A 45 -1.29 -0.41 10.38
CA ASN A 45 -0.17 -0.52 9.44
C ASN A 45 1.14 -0.55 10.22
N VAL A 46 2.05 -1.42 9.76
CA VAL A 46 3.34 -1.65 10.38
C VAL A 46 4.40 -1.72 9.30
N GLU A 47 5.53 -1.04 9.50
CA GLU A 47 6.73 -1.24 8.70
C GLU A 47 7.71 -2.14 9.45
N ASN A 48 8.04 -3.28 8.84
CA ASN A 48 9.02 -4.19 9.37
C ASN A 48 10.42 -3.55 9.36
N PRO A 49 11.20 -3.69 10.43
CA PRO A 49 12.57 -3.19 10.49
C PRO A 49 13.51 -4.05 9.63
N SER A 50 14.63 -3.47 9.20
CA SER A 50 15.69 -4.19 8.50
C SER A 50 16.52 -5.05 9.47
N GLY A 51 15.90 -6.05 10.10
CA GLY A 51 16.59 -7.02 10.96
C GLY A 51 15.71 -7.63 12.04
N ALA A 52 16.15 -8.78 12.59
CA ALA A 52 15.43 -9.52 13.64
C ALA A 52 15.50 -8.87 15.04
N LYS A 53 16.45 -7.94 15.25
CA LYS A 53 16.61 -7.15 16.48
C LYS A 53 16.64 -5.66 16.14
N PRO A 54 15.49 -4.99 16.17
CA PRO A 54 15.39 -3.56 15.87
C PRO A 54 16.19 -2.76 16.88
N THR A 55 17.00 -1.82 16.40
CA THR A 55 17.75 -0.87 17.24
C THR A 55 16.94 0.42 17.41
N ASP A 56 17.32 1.28 18.36
CA ASP A 56 16.72 2.64 18.50
C ASP A 56 16.85 3.45 17.20
N THR A 57 17.87 3.17 16.37
CA THR A 57 18.12 3.83 15.08
C THR A 57 17.34 3.23 13.91
N ALA A 58 16.83 2.01 14.03
CA ALA A 58 16.03 1.32 13.01
C ALA A 58 14.89 0.49 13.64
N PRO A 59 13.98 1.13 14.40
CA PRO A 59 12.90 0.43 15.07
C PRO A 59 11.82 -0.02 14.08
N ALA A 60 11.02 -1.00 14.46
CA ALA A 60 9.77 -1.30 13.76
C ALA A 60 8.85 -0.07 13.86
N LYS A 61 8.17 0.32 12.78
CA LYS A 61 7.26 1.47 12.84
C LYS A 61 5.82 1.03 12.91
N LEU A 62 5.07 1.59 13.84
CA LEU A 62 3.64 1.37 14.03
C LEU A 62 2.89 2.68 13.80
N TYR A 63 1.88 2.66 12.94
CA TYR A 63 1.09 3.84 12.61
C TYR A 63 -0.26 3.79 13.32
N LEU A 64 -0.50 4.77 14.20
CA LEU A 64 -1.67 4.88 15.07
C LEU A 64 -2.52 6.09 14.65
N PRO A 65 -3.76 5.86 14.15
CA PRO A 65 -4.70 6.95 13.90
C PRO A 65 -5.27 7.47 15.22
N MET A 66 -5.03 8.74 15.50
CA MET A 66 -5.50 9.45 16.68
C MET A 66 -6.69 10.35 16.34
N GLN A 67 -7.59 10.48 17.29
CA GLN A 67 -8.69 11.41 17.24
C GLN A 67 -8.22 12.75 17.78
N ASN A 68 -8.56 13.84 17.09
CA ASN A 68 -8.49 15.18 17.68
C ASN A 68 -9.80 15.51 18.42
N THR A 69 -10.94 15.43 17.73
CA THR A 69 -12.28 15.66 18.31
C THR A 69 -13.23 14.49 18.05
N PRO A 70 -14.27 14.26 18.89
CA PRO A 70 -15.25 13.16 18.73
C PRO A 70 -15.88 13.00 17.35
N ASN A 71 -15.97 14.08 16.57
CA ASN A 71 -16.68 14.09 15.30
C ASN A 71 -15.78 14.05 14.06
N GLN A 72 -14.48 14.31 14.22
CA GLN A 72 -13.55 14.44 13.09
C GLN A 72 -13.03 13.09 12.60
N SER A 73 -12.78 12.15 13.51
CA SER A 73 -12.16 10.86 13.22
C SER A 73 -12.93 9.99 12.24
N HIS A 74 -14.26 10.02 12.29
CA HIS A 74 -15.10 9.14 11.47
C HIS A 74 -15.24 9.58 10.02
N LYS A 75 -14.92 10.84 9.71
CA LYS A 75 -15.20 11.43 8.39
C LYS A 75 -14.15 11.07 7.34
N PHE A 76 -12.91 10.86 7.78
CA PHE A 76 -11.75 10.64 6.92
C PHE A 76 -11.11 9.26 7.14
N PHE A 77 -11.67 8.41 7.98
CA PHE A 77 -11.10 7.10 8.23
C PHE A 77 -11.64 6.06 7.24
N ILE A 78 -10.76 5.14 6.80
CA ILE A 78 -11.06 4.18 5.72
C ILE A 78 -12.29 3.31 5.97
N THR A 79 -12.68 3.12 7.24
CA THR A 79 -13.90 2.43 7.64
C THR A 79 -14.87 3.43 8.27
N SER A 80 -16.07 3.54 7.72
CA SER A 80 -17.11 4.47 8.17
C SER A 80 -17.62 4.23 9.60
N THR A 81 -17.36 3.04 10.16
CA THR A 81 -17.83 2.62 11.49
C THR A 81 -16.79 2.75 12.59
N ALA A 82 -15.49 2.71 12.27
CA ALA A 82 -14.47 2.63 13.31
C ALA A 82 -14.29 3.97 14.03
N SER A 83 -14.41 3.92 15.34
CA SER A 83 -13.77 4.91 16.22
C SER A 83 -12.25 4.78 16.11
N VAL A 84 -11.52 5.90 16.20
CA VAL A 84 -10.04 5.90 16.19
C VAL A 84 -9.49 6.06 17.62
N PHE A 85 -8.18 5.98 17.81
CA PHE A 85 -7.59 6.08 19.14
C PHE A 85 -7.84 7.44 19.78
N ASN A 86 -8.05 7.45 21.09
CA ASN A 86 -8.19 8.67 21.88
C ASN A 86 -7.06 8.71 22.91
N SER A 87 -6.38 9.85 23.01
CA SER A 87 -5.26 10.08 23.93
C SER A 87 -5.63 10.04 25.42
N VAL A 88 -6.91 10.01 25.77
CA VAL A 88 -7.38 9.87 27.16
C VAL A 88 -8.09 8.54 27.45
N ASN A 89 -8.56 7.80 26.44
CA ASN A 89 -9.36 6.61 26.68
C ASN A 89 -8.50 5.34 26.77
N LEU A 90 -8.33 4.84 28.00
CA LEU A 90 -7.59 3.61 28.28
C LEU A 90 -8.24 2.33 27.70
N ALA A 91 -9.51 2.38 27.31
CA ALA A 91 -10.18 1.25 26.68
C ALA A 91 -9.77 1.04 25.21
N HIS A 92 -9.12 2.03 24.57
CA HIS A 92 -8.64 1.89 23.20
C HIS A 92 -7.27 1.20 23.26
N ILE A 93 -7.20 -0.05 22.80
CA ILE A 93 -6.05 -0.93 23.03
C ILE A 93 -5.40 -1.29 21.68
N ALA A 94 -4.09 -1.13 21.57
CA ALA A 94 -3.27 -1.72 20.52
C ALA A 94 -2.57 -2.97 21.09
N SER A 95 -2.63 -4.07 20.34
CA SER A 95 -2.06 -5.37 20.70
C SER A 95 -0.91 -5.73 19.75
N ILE A 96 0.31 -5.76 20.29
CA ILE A 96 1.53 -6.10 19.53
C ILE A 96 1.95 -7.53 19.83
N PRO A 97 2.05 -8.41 18.82
CA PRO A 97 2.60 -9.74 19.03
C PRO A 97 4.12 -9.68 19.18
N LEU A 98 4.62 -10.20 20.30
CA LEU A 98 6.03 -10.28 20.65
C LEU A 98 6.42 -11.74 20.89
N ARG A 99 7.65 -12.10 20.53
CA ARG A 99 8.25 -13.40 20.86
C ARG A 99 9.24 -13.20 22.00
N ILE A 100 9.09 -14.00 23.04
CA ILE A 100 9.89 -13.91 24.27
C ILE A 100 10.69 -15.19 24.43
N ASN A 101 11.96 -15.04 24.76
CA ASN A 101 12.85 -16.14 25.13
C ASN A 101 13.40 -15.87 26.53
N THR A 102 13.12 -16.78 27.47
CA THR A 102 13.63 -16.77 28.84
C THR A 102 14.20 -18.14 29.18
N PRO A 103 15.25 -18.27 29.99
CA PRO A 103 15.60 -19.55 30.60
C PRO A 103 14.49 -20.06 31.53
N ALA A 104 14.33 -21.38 31.63
CA ALA A 104 13.32 -22.02 32.50
C ALA A 104 13.46 -21.67 33.99
N THR A 105 14.65 -21.20 34.39
CA THR A 105 15.02 -20.94 35.78
C THR A 105 14.85 -19.49 36.18
N THR A 106 14.61 -18.57 35.23
CA THR A 106 14.47 -17.15 35.53
C THR A 106 13.01 -16.73 35.38
N GLN A 107 12.53 -16.03 36.41
CA GLN A 107 11.22 -15.40 36.40
C GLN A 107 11.41 -13.93 36.00
N ARG A 108 10.71 -13.50 34.95
CA ARG A 108 10.79 -12.14 34.42
C ARG A 108 9.41 -11.56 34.18
N TYR A 109 9.28 -10.26 34.32
CA TYR A 109 8.12 -9.49 33.93
C TYR A 109 8.40 -8.77 32.62
N LEU A 110 7.42 -8.73 31.73
CA LEU A 110 7.47 -7.96 30.49
C LEU A 110 6.90 -6.55 30.74
N TYR A 111 7.67 -5.54 30.38
CA TYR A 111 7.31 -4.14 30.50
C TYR A 111 7.42 -3.42 29.16
N ALA A 112 6.67 -2.33 29.04
CA ALA A 112 6.85 -1.32 27.99
C ALA A 112 7.23 0.02 28.63
N ALA A 113 8.20 0.72 28.04
CA ALA A 113 8.62 2.06 28.46
C ALA A 113 8.73 3.00 27.25
N VAL A 114 8.37 4.27 27.41
CA VAL A 114 8.46 5.31 26.36
C VAL A 114 9.67 6.19 26.59
N LYS A 115 10.36 6.57 25.52
CA LYS A 115 11.53 7.46 25.56
C LYS A 115 11.15 8.82 26.15
N ASP A 116 11.91 9.28 27.14
CA ASP A 116 11.73 10.60 27.74
C ASP A 116 12.21 11.68 26.76
N THR A 117 11.40 12.73 26.57
CA THR A 117 11.77 13.85 25.69
C THR A 117 12.82 14.76 26.31
N THR A 118 12.95 14.77 27.64
CA THR A 118 13.93 15.60 28.35
C THR A 118 15.32 14.95 28.42
N ASN A 119 15.39 13.62 28.34
CA ASN A 119 16.63 12.86 28.41
C ASN A 119 16.61 11.74 27.38
N SER A 120 17.43 11.89 26.33
CA SER A 120 17.47 11.01 25.17
C SER A 120 17.82 9.55 25.47
N ASN A 121 18.40 9.24 26.64
CA ASN A 121 18.77 7.88 27.02
C ASN A 121 17.80 7.25 28.04
N ALA A 122 16.89 8.04 28.58
CA ALA A 122 15.95 7.62 29.62
C ALA A 122 14.60 7.22 29.02
N TYR A 123 13.99 6.19 29.59
CA TYR A 123 12.67 5.70 29.20
C TYR A 123 11.78 5.57 30.43
N LYS A 124 10.56 6.09 30.40
CA LYS A 124 9.58 6.00 31.49
C LYS A 124 8.69 4.79 31.31
N VAL A 125 8.53 3.99 32.36
CA VAL A 125 7.71 2.77 32.31
C VAL A 125 6.22 3.14 32.15
N ILE A 126 5.62 2.60 31.10
CA ILE A 126 4.24 2.86 30.72
C ILE A 126 3.34 1.86 31.44
N LYS A 127 3.59 0.57 31.18
CA LYS A 127 2.70 -0.54 31.53
C LYS A 127 3.48 -1.84 31.69
N LYS A 128 2.98 -2.67 32.59
CA LYS A 128 3.39 -4.06 32.82
C LYS A 128 2.42 -4.98 32.08
N TYR A 129 2.91 -6.04 31.44
CA TYR A 129 2.08 -6.98 30.69
C TYR A 129 1.03 -7.66 31.58
N THR A 130 1.52 -8.35 32.62
CA THR A 130 0.72 -9.08 33.60
C THR A 130 1.45 -9.08 34.95
N ASP A 131 0.72 -9.31 36.03
CA ASP A 131 1.31 -9.47 37.37
C ASP A 131 1.96 -10.84 37.60
N THR A 132 1.81 -11.75 36.64
CA THR A 132 2.48 -13.04 36.62
C THR A 132 3.85 -12.94 35.96
N THR A 133 4.82 -13.67 36.51
CA THR A 133 6.13 -13.81 35.89
C THR A 133 6.05 -14.75 34.69
N LEU A 134 6.82 -14.43 33.66
CA LEU A 134 7.12 -15.28 32.54
C LEU A 134 8.36 -16.10 32.93
N SER A 135 8.21 -17.42 32.97
CA SER A 135 9.31 -18.37 33.14
C SER A 135 9.09 -19.52 32.20
N ILE A 136 9.44 -19.27 30.95
CA ILE A 136 9.12 -20.17 29.85
C ILE A 136 10.44 -20.78 29.48
N GLY A 137 10.67 -22.06 29.77
CA GLY A 137 11.89 -22.77 29.37
C GLY A 137 12.06 -22.97 27.86
N ALA A 138 11.36 -22.17 27.06
CA ALA A 138 11.24 -22.22 25.62
C ALA A 138 10.77 -20.84 25.09
N GLU A 139 10.80 -20.67 23.76
CA GLU A 139 10.22 -19.49 23.12
C GLU A 139 8.69 -19.49 23.27
N SER A 140 8.11 -18.32 23.57
CA SER A 140 6.66 -18.13 23.60
C SER A 140 6.24 -16.85 22.89
N ASP A 141 5.10 -16.91 22.23
CA ASP A 141 4.44 -15.77 21.65
C ASP A 141 3.48 -15.14 22.67
N VAL A 142 3.55 -13.82 22.81
CA VAL A 142 2.77 -13.02 23.75
C VAL A 142 2.22 -11.81 23.02
N ALA A 143 0.94 -11.51 23.22
CA ALA A 143 0.30 -10.30 22.68
C ALA A 143 0.29 -9.20 23.74
N PHE A 144 1.18 -8.21 23.61
CA PHE A 144 1.27 -7.10 24.57
C PHE A 144 0.26 -6.00 24.23
N SER A 145 -0.64 -5.74 25.16
CA SER A 145 -1.75 -4.79 24.99
C SER A 145 -1.51 -3.48 25.75
N PHE A 146 -1.50 -2.36 25.04
CA PHE A 146 -1.35 -1.01 25.62
C PHE A 146 -2.30 -0.02 24.97
N SER A 147 -2.60 1.08 25.66
CA SER A 147 -3.36 2.19 25.11
C SER A 147 -2.42 3.35 24.77
N PRO A 148 -2.65 4.12 23.68
CA PRO A 148 -1.99 5.40 23.47
C PRO A 148 -2.15 6.37 24.65
N ALA A 149 -3.26 6.26 25.40
CA ALA A 149 -3.46 7.03 26.62
C ALA A 149 -2.41 6.70 27.70
N ASP A 150 -1.93 5.45 27.77
CA ASP A 150 -0.86 5.08 28.70
C ASP A 150 0.44 5.87 28.40
N ILE A 151 0.74 6.11 27.12
CA ILE A 151 1.90 6.93 26.69
C ILE A 151 1.68 8.39 27.07
N CYS A 152 0.50 8.93 26.78
CA CYS A 152 0.17 10.32 27.06
C CYS A 152 0.15 10.66 28.56
N LEU A 153 -0.21 9.70 29.42
CA LEU A 153 -0.09 9.87 30.87
C LEU A 153 1.35 10.02 31.37
N ARG A 154 2.36 9.55 30.60
CA ARG A 154 3.78 9.63 30.95
C ARG A 154 4.48 10.84 30.35
N ILE A 155 4.03 11.27 29.18
CA ILE A 155 4.59 12.40 28.44
C ILE A 155 3.44 13.32 27.97
N PRO A 156 2.73 13.97 28.91
CA PRO A 156 1.50 14.71 28.60
C PRO A 156 1.74 15.88 27.64
N THR A 157 2.91 16.52 27.73
CA THR A 157 3.27 17.68 26.90
C THR A 157 3.25 17.35 25.40
N GLU A 158 3.72 16.17 25.01
CA GLU A 158 3.76 15.75 23.60
C GLU A 158 2.39 15.34 23.05
N CYS A 159 1.44 14.98 23.91
CA CYS A 159 0.10 14.61 23.50
C CYS A 159 -0.90 15.78 23.46
N THR A 160 -0.50 16.97 23.92
CA THR A 160 -1.38 18.15 23.93
C THR A 160 -1.89 18.52 22.53
N SER A 161 -1.10 18.31 21.49
CA SER A 161 -1.51 18.55 20.09
C SER A 161 -2.67 17.67 19.65
N PHE A 162 -2.85 16.49 20.24
CA PHE A 162 -3.99 15.61 19.95
C PHE A 162 -5.25 15.98 20.73
N LEU A 163 -5.14 16.84 21.75
CA LEU A 163 -6.26 17.30 22.56
C LEU A 163 -6.77 18.68 22.12
N ALA A 164 -5.92 19.44 21.41
CA ALA A 164 -6.26 20.76 20.91
C ALA A 164 -7.12 20.61 19.65
N ALA A 165 -8.41 20.98 19.77
CA ALA A 165 -9.41 20.88 18.70
C ALA A 165 -8.99 21.54 17.36
N GLU A 166 -8.01 22.43 17.38
CA GLU A 166 -7.52 23.19 16.23
C GLU A 166 -6.32 22.54 15.52
N ASP A 167 -5.57 21.63 16.17
CA ASP A 167 -4.38 21.01 15.56
C ASP A 167 -4.76 19.69 14.88
N THR A 168 -5.30 19.79 13.67
CA THR A 168 -5.80 18.66 12.87
C THR A 168 -4.72 18.04 11.99
N LYS A 169 -3.45 18.41 12.18
CA LYS A 169 -2.32 18.00 11.34
C LYS A 169 -1.11 17.55 12.17
N ALA A 170 -1.35 17.16 13.43
CA ALA A 170 -0.30 16.72 14.30
C ALA A 170 0.19 15.32 13.91
N ILE A 171 1.51 15.18 13.74
CA ILE A 171 2.20 13.90 13.63
C ILE A 171 3.28 13.88 14.71
N LYS A 172 3.21 12.90 15.61
CA LYS A 172 4.19 12.71 16.68
C LYS A 172 4.75 11.30 16.64
N THR A 173 6.04 11.18 16.93
CA THR A 173 6.75 9.91 16.95
C THR A 173 7.20 9.60 18.37
N PHE A 174 6.81 8.43 18.88
CA PHE A 174 7.16 7.97 20.21
C PHE A 174 7.96 6.67 20.11
N THR A 175 9.19 6.66 20.63
CA THR A 175 9.96 5.42 20.73
C THR A 175 9.54 4.66 21.99
N VAL A 176 9.06 3.44 21.82
CA VAL A 176 8.68 2.53 22.90
C VAL A 176 9.63 1.34 22.93
N TYR A 177 10.08 0.98 24.13
CA TYR A 177 10.98 -0.11 24.40
C TYR A 177 10.28 -1.19 25.21
N PHE A 178 10.24 -2.41 24.69
CA PHE A 178 9.69 -3.58 25.37
C PHE A 178 10.82 -4.43 25.92
N PHE A 179 10.83 -4.70 27.22
CA PHE A 179 11.96 -5.35 27.89
C PHE A 179 11.52 -6.29 29.01
N LEU A 180 12.43 -7.19 29.41
CA LEU A 180 12.22 -8.11 30.51
C LEU A 180 12.98 -7.63 31.74
N SER A 181 12.36 -7.75 32.92
CA SER A 181 13.01 -7.46 34.19
C SER A 181 12.63 -8.46 35.29
N ASP A 182 13.53 -8.65 36.25
CA ASP A 182 13.30 -9.37 37.49
C ASP A 182 12.55 -8.55 38.55
N GLN A 183 12.55 -7.23 38.42
CA GLN A 183 11.85 -6.32 39.32
C GLN A 183 10.35 -6.37 39.06
N SER A 184 9.56 -6.68 40.10
CA SER A 184 8.10 -6.67 40.03
C SER A 184 7.48 -5.28 40.14
N ALA A 185 8.27 -4.31 40.64
CA ALA A 185 7.81 -3.04 41.16
C ALA A 185 8.21 -1.82 40.32
N TYR A 186 8.52 -2.00 39.04
CA TYR A 186 8.62 -0.83 38.16
C TYR A 186 7.26 -0.15 38.09
N GLY A 187 7.20 1.02 38.72
CA GLY A 187 6.00 1.81 38.81
C GLY A 187 5.84 2.74 37.61
N PRO A 188 4.66 3.34 37.49
CA PRO A 188 4.35 4.46 36.58
C PRO A 188 5.41 5.56 36.46
N THR A 189 6.16 5.80 37.53
CA THR A 189 7.14 6.89 37.62
C THR A 189 8.58 6.41 37.45
N SER A 190 8.80 5.10 37.30
CA SER A 190 10.12 4.53 37.15
C SER A 190 10.72 4.90 35.80
N THR A 191 11.98 5.33 35.83
CA THR A 191 12.79 5.60 34.65
C THR A 191 13.85 4.52 34.51
N ILE A 192 14.06 4.05 33.29
CA ILE A 192 15.04 3.03 32.94
C ILE A 192 15.97 3.53 31.82
N VAL A 193 17.13 2.88 31.68
CA VAL A 193 18.10 3.12 30.61
C VAL A 193 18.34 1.80 29.86
N PRO A 194 17.79 1.62 28.66
CA PRO A 194 17.86 0.36 27.90
C PRO A 194 19.26 -0.19 27.64
N THR A 195 20.29 0.67 27.61
CA THR A 195 21.67 0.24 27.36
C THR A 195 22.36 -0.39 28.56
N THR A 196 21.77 -0.30 29.76
CA THR A 196 22.33 -0.88 30.99
C THR A 196 21.81 -2.30 31.21
N ALA A 197 22.72 -3.26 31.46
CA ALA A 197 22.33 -4.60 31.88
C ALA A 197 21.61 -4.54 33.25
N PRO A 198 20.56 -5.35 33.49
CA PRO A 198 20.03 -6.44 32.64
C PRO A 198 18.96 -5.99 31.61
N LEU A 199 18.77 -4.69 31.41
CA LEU A 199 17.65 -4.13 30.64
C LEU A 199 17.91 -4.08 29.13
N ASN A 200 19.06 -4.55 28.65
CA ASN A 200 19.46 -4.54 27.23
C ASN A 200 18.92 -5.74 26.43
N ASN A 201 17.87 -6.40 26.93
CA ASN A 201 17.27 -7.61 26.35
C ASN A 201 16.02 -7.34 25.50
N GLY A 202 15.64 -6.09 25.34
CA GLY A 202 14.39 -5.68 24.72
C GLY A 202 14.45 -5.32 23.23
N ILE A 203 13.34 -4.76 22.76
CA ILE A 203 13.10 -4.35 21.38
C ILE A 203 12.49 -2.95 21.29
N TYR A 204 12.87 -2.19 20.26
CA TYR A 204 12.37 -0.84 19.99
C TYR A 204 11.27 -0.83 18.93
N PHE A 205 10.22 -0.06 19.21
CA PHE A 205 9.17 0.32 18.28
C PHE A 205 9.09 1.85 18.19
N SER A 206 8.93 2.37 16.99
CA SER A 206 8.57 3.76 16.74
C SER A 206 7.08 3.83 16.48
N MET A 207 6.34 4.37 17.44
CA MET A 207 4.91 4.57 17.35
C MET A 207 4.66 5.97 16.79
N LEU A 208 4.26 6.03 15.53
CA LEU A 208 3.82 7.26 14.89
C LEU A 208 2.34 7.40 15.18
N MET A 209 1.98 8.55 15.76
CA MET A 209 0.61 8.92 16.08
C MET A 209 0.24 10.13 15.23
N SER A 210 -0.92 10.09 14.58
CA SER A 210 -1.38 11.23 13.78
C SER A 210 -2.88 11.45 13.91
N ASN A 211 -3.30 12.71 13.93
CA ASN A 211 -4.70 13.12 13.80
C ASN A 211 -4.95 13.89 12.49
N GLN A 212 -4.12 13.63 11.47
CA GLN A 212 -4.11 14.33 10.19
C GLN A 212 -5.49 14.33 9.52
N VAL A 213 -5.93 15.52 9.11
CA VAL A 213 -7.03 15.72 8.18
C VAL A 213 -6.52 16.48 6.97
N TYR A 214 -6.85 15.95 5.81
CA TYR A 214 -6.49 16.53 4.52
C TYR A 214 -7.56 17.51 4.08
N GLU A 215 -7.15 18.74 3.79
CA GLU A 215 -8.03 19.76 3.25
C GLU A 215 -7.98 19.77 1.71
N GLU A 216 -9.06 20.23 1.07
CA GLU A 216 -9.17 20.27 -0.40
C GLU A 216 -8.07 21.11 -1.06
N THR A 217 -7.66 22.20 -0.41
CA THR A 217 -6.63 23.12 -0.92
C THR A 217 -5.23 22.50 -0.93
N GLU A 218 -5.03 21.45 -0.13
CA GLU A 218 -3.74 20.83 0.09
C GLU A 218 -3.44 19.73 -0.92
N LEU A 219 -4.47 19.03 -1.38
CA LEU A 219 -4.35 17.92 -2.31
C LEU A 219 -5.57 17.87 -3.22
N ILE A 220 -5.33 18.14 -4.51
CA ILE A 220 -6.33 18.03 -5.56
C ILE A 220 -6.01 16.78 -6.39
N ILE A 221 -6.98 15.87 -6.46
CA ILE A 221 -6.93 14.68 -7.31
C ILE A 221 -7.85 14.94 -8.50
N MET A 222 -7.29 14.88 -9.71
CA MET A 222 -8.04 15.09 -10.95
C MET A 222 -8.06 13.81 -11.78
N ILE A 223 -9.25 13.37 -12.17
CA ILE A 223 -9.41 12.29 -13.16
C ILE A 223 -9.36 12.95 -14.54
N ASN A 224 -8.26 12.73 -15.28
CA ASN A 224 -8.03 13.40 -16.56
C ASN A 224 -8.71 12.71 -17.73
N LYS A 225 -8.81 11.37 -17.65
CA LYS A 225 -9.30 10.54 -18.74
C LYS A 225 -9.81 9.22 -18.24
N VAL A 226 -10.87 8.72 -18.86
CA VAL A 226 -11.44 7.42 -18.58
C VAL A 226 -11.59 6.61 -19.85
N ARG A 227 -11.16 5.35 -19.78
CA ARG A 227 -11.26 4.39 -20.87
C ARG A 227 -12.26 3.29 -20.47
N ILE A 228 -13.21 3.06 -21.36
CA ILE A 228 -14.27 2.07 -21.17
C ILE A 228 -13.77 0.70 -21.61
N GLY A 229 -14.02 -0.31 -20.77
CA GLY A 229 -13.75 -1.72 -21.05
C GLY A 229 -14.96 -2.60 -20.74
N ASP A 230 -14.81 -3.89 -21.03
CA ASP A 230 -15.78 -4.91 -20.65
C ASP A 230 -15.70 -5.22 -19.15
N ASN A 231 -16.81 -4.99 -18.44
CA ASN A 231 -16.96 -5.10 -16.99
C ASN A 231 -15.91 -4.30 -16.18
N ARG A 232 -15.31 -3.27 -16.79
CA ARG A 232 -14.23 -2.49 -16.18
C ARG A 232 -14.12 -1.07 -16.71
N LEU A 233 -13.59 -0.18 -15.88
CA LEU A 233 -13.19 1.17 -16.24
C LEU A 233 -11.72 1.39 -15.89
N ILE A 234 -11.02 2.14 -16.73
CA ILE A 234 -9.62 2.51 -16.51
C ILE A 234 -9.55 4.01 -16.34
N LEU A 235 -9.15 4.45 -15.15
CA LEU A 235 -9.09 5.85 -14.75
C LEU A 235 -7.64 6.32 -14.81
N GLU A 236 -7.36 7.38 -15.57
CA GLU A 236 -6.06 8.06 -15.59
C GLU A 236 -6.18 9.32 -14.74
N TYR A 237 -5.47 9.37 -13.61
CA TYR A 237 -5.53 10.50 -12.67
C TYR A 237 -4.17 11.19 -12.52
N THR A 238 -4.22 12.47 -12.14
CA THR A 238 -3.07 13.32 -11.82
C THR A 238 -3.34 14.03 -10.51
N THR A 239 -2.28 14.37 -9.78
CA THR A 239 -2.40 15.11 -8.51
C THR A 239 -1.41 16.26 -8.44
N ASN A 240 -1.81 17.38 -7.86
CA ASN A 240 -0.88 18.45 -7.51
C ASN A 240 -0.29 18.18 -6.12
N LEU A 241 1.03 18.03 -6.04
CA LEU A 241 1.71 17.87 -4.76
C LEU A 241 1.99 19.24 -4.14
N GLY A 242 1.26 19.56 -3.06
CA GLY A 242 1.67 20.57 -2.09
C GLY A 242 1.92 20.01 -0.68
N SER A 243 1.21 18.95 -0.27
CA SER A 243 1.03 18.64 1.16
C SER A 243 1.16 17.18 1.58
N LEU A 244 0.85 16.22 0.70
CA LEU A 244 0.95 14.80 1.05
C LEU A 244 2.43 14.41 1.04
N ASP A 245 3.05 14.39 2.21
CA ASP A 245 4.40 13.87 2.36
C ASP A 245 4.39 12.41 1.85
N ALA A 246 5.08 12.18 0.73
CA ALA A 246 5.17 10.87 0.08
C ALA A 246 5.67 9.79 1.06
N VAL A 247 6.32 10.19 2.16
CA VAL A 247 6.73 9.32 3.26
C VAL A 247 5.53 8.64 3.95
N TYR A 248 4.37 9.28 4.05
CA TYR A 248 3.18 8.75 4.73
C TYR A 248 2.12 8.23 3.77
N ALA A 249 2.29 8.39 2.46
CA ALA A 249 1.38 7.80 1.48
C ALA A 249 1.46 6.26 1.55
N LYS A 250 0.29 5.59 1.60
CA LYS A 250 0.21 4.13 1.60
C LYS A 250 -0.30 3.63 0.25
N SER A 251 -1.51 4.03 -0.13
CA SER A 251 -2.17 3.49 -1.31
C SER A 251 -3.15 4.47 -1.93
N THR A 252 -3.48 4.23 -3.19
CA THR A 252 -4.59 4.86 -3.88
C THR A 252 -5.75 3.88 -3.93
N ARG A 253 -6.96 4.36 -3.68
CA ARG A 253 -8.18 3.55 -3.75
C ARG A 253 -9.26 4.28 -4.54
N VAL A 254 -10.17 3.49 -5.11
CA VAL A 254 -11.35 4.02 -5.79
C VAL A 254 -12.54 3.90 -4.86
N PHE A 255 -13.31 4.97 -4.72
CA PHE A 255 -14.59 5.01 -4.04
C PHE A 255 -15.71 4.83 -5.07
N LYS A 256 -16.57 3.82 -4.86
CA LYS A 256 -17.74 3.57 -5.69
C LYS A 256 -18.97 4.13 -4.98
N HIS A 257 -19.58 5.17 -5.56
CA HIS A 257 -20.80 5.75 -5.02
C HIS A 257 -22.01 4.87 -5.36
N SER A 258 -23.02 4.92 -4.49
CA SER A 258 -24.30 4.19 -4.63
C SER A 258 -25.29 4.95 -5.52
N SER A 259 -25.09 6.27 -5.64
CA SER A 259 -25.88 7.18 -6.47
C SER A 259 -24.97 8.31 -6.98
N ALA A 260 -25.47 9.10 -7.93
CA ALA A 260 -24.79 10.32 -8.35
C ALA A 260 -24.53 11.20 -7.11
N PRO A 261 -23.28 11.61 -6.86
CA PRO A 261 -22.98 12.47 -5.74
C PRO A 261 -23.64 13.84 -5.93
N ALA A 262 -24.23 14.38 -4.87
CA ALA A 262 -24.91 15.69 -4.89
C ALA A 262 -23.95 16.86 -4.62
N ILE A 263 -22.79 16.58 -4.01
CA ILE A 263 -21.77 17.54 -3.59
C ILE A 263 -20.42 16.91 -3.93
N VAL A 264 -19.46 17.72 -4.38
CA VAL A 264 -18.10 17.30 -4.75
C VAL A 264 -17.14 17.67 -3.60
N ASN A 265 -16.09 16.88 -3.37
CA ASN A 265 -15.01 17.13 -2.39
C ASN A 265 -15.36 17.02 -0.90
N ASP A 266 -16.38 16.25 -0.53
CA ASP A 266 -16.72 16.01 0.88
C ASP A 266 -15.94 14.82 1.50
N PRO A 267 -15.95 14.67 2.84
CA PRO A 267 -15.39 13.51 3.51
C PRO A 267 -16.12 12.20 3.13
N ILE A 268 -15.40 11.07 3.11
CA ILE A 268 -15.92 9.76 2.70
C ILE A 268 -17.24 9.37 3.37
N LYS A 269 -17.40 9.70 4.65
CA LYS A 269 -18.59 9.30 5.44
C LYS A 269 -19.87 10.00 4.97
N ASP A 270 -19.76 11.14 4.33
CA ASP A 270 -20.92 11.91 3.87
C ASP A 270 -21.46 11.37 2.53
N TYR A 271 -20.72 10.44 1.88
CA TYR A 271 -21.14 9.77 0.66
C TYR A 271 -21.78 8.40 0.91
N ALA A 272 -22.87 8.13 0.20
CA ALA A 272 -23.41 6.78 0.09
C ALA A 272 -22.53 5.98 -0.88
N GLY A 273 -21.72 5.06 -0.39
CA GLY A 273 -20.83 4.26 -1.23
C GLY A 273 -19.86 3.41 -0.41
N ALA A 274 -18.90 2.82 -1.10
CA ALA A 274 -17.84 2.05 -0.47
C ALA A 274 -16.51 2.19 -1.23
N LEU A 275 -15.41 2.16 -0.48
CA LEU A 275 -14.09 1.96 -1.06
C LEU A 275 -13.98 0.56 -1.66
N THR A 276 -13.40 0.50 -2.85
CA THR A 276 -13.01 -0.76 -3.47
C THR A 276 -11.98 -1.49 -2.60
N THR A 277 -12.01 -2.82 -2.65
CA THR A 277 -11.10 -3.69 -1.88
C THR A 277 -9.68 -3.67 -2.44
N LYS A 278 -9.53 -3.34 -3.72
CA LYS A 278 -8.24 -3.30 -4.42
C LYS A 278 -7.47 -2.03 -4.07
N GLU A 279 -6.31 -2.21 -3.45
CA GLU A 279 -5.33 -1.16 -3.21
C GLU A 279 -4.39 -1.02 -4.41
N TYR A 280 -4.10 0.22 -4.78
CA TYR A 280 -3.07 0.54 -5.77
C TYR A 280 -1.88 1.19 -5.08
N PRO A 281 -0.65 0.95 -5.55
CA PRO A 281 0.51 1.69 -5.07
C PRO A 281 0.30 3.18 -5.25
N TYR A 282 0.70 3.96 -4.25
CA TYR A 282 0.68 5.41 -4.35
C TYR A 282 1.55 5.87 -5.52
N ALA A 283 0.95 6.71 -6.38
CA ALA A 283 1.63 7.35 -7.49
C ALA A 283 0.94 8.68 -7.80
N LEU A 284 1.72 9.66 -8.25
CA LEU A 284 1.23 11.01 -8.58
C LEU A 284 0.40 11.02 -9.85
N ASN A 285 0.83 10.22 -10.81
CA ASN A 285 0.17 10.03 -12.08
C ASN A 285 0.16 8.52 -12.31
N SER A 286 -1.03 7.94 -12.42
CA SER A 286 -1.17 6.50 -12.58
C SER A 286 -2.50 6.14 -13.22
N GLU A 287 -2.61 4.87 -13.60
CA GLU A 287 -3.80 4.27 -14.14
C GLU A 287 -4.42 3.31 -13.11
N LEU A 288 -5.72 3.46 -12.85
CA LEU A 288 -6.48 2.61 -11.95
C LEU A 288 -7.46 1.77 -12.76
N ILE A 289 -7.36 0.44 -12.64
CA ILE A 289 -8.22 -0.50 -13.38
C ILE A 289 -9.30 -1.06 -12.46
N VAL A 290 -10.47 -0.44 -12.48
CA VAL A 290 -11.64 -0.84 -11.69
C VAL A 290 -12.39 -1.94 -12.44
N SER A 291 -12.31 -3.17 -11.94
CA SER A 291 -12.97 -4.36 -12.49
C SER A 291 -14.29 -4.66 -11.79
N ASP A 292 -14.97 -5.72 -12.23
CA ASP A 292 -16.16 -6.27 -11.58
C ASP A 292 -17.34 -5.28 -11.54
N LEU A 293 -17.44 -4.48 -12.61
CA LEU A 293 -18.52 -3.52 -12.81
C LEU A 293 -19.57 -4.16 -13.72
N ALA A 294 -20.85 -3.89 -13.45
CA ALA A 294 -21.93 -4.36 -14.31
C ALA A 294 -21.94 -3.56 -15.61
N ASN A 295 -21.91 -4.25 -16.75
CA ASN A 295 -22.09 -3.63 -18.07
C ASN A 295 -23.45 -2.93 -18.18
N ASN A 296 -23.49 -1.88 -18.99
CA ASN A 296 -24.67 -1.08 -19.31
C ASN A 296 -25.37 -0.43 -18.11
N SER A 297 -24.64 -0.31 -16.98
CA SER A 297 -25.10 0.35 -15.77
C SER A 297 -24.17 1.52 -15.46
N TYR A 298 -24.74 2.69 -15.20
CA TYR A 298 -23.95 3.84 -14.77
C TYR A 298 -23.30 3.56 -13.42
N VAL A 299 -22.01 3.86 -13.34
CA VAL A 299 -21.23 3.80 -12.12
C VAL A 299 -20.57 5.15 -11.88
N PHE A 300 -20.64 5.55 -10.62
CA PHE A 300 -20.12 6.80 -10.10
C PHE A 300 -18.85 6.47 -9.32
N LEU A 301 -17.70 6.96 -9.80
CA LEU A 301 -16.40 6.63 -9.22
C LEU A 301 -15.64 7.91 -8.85
N SER A 302 -15.04 7.91 -7.67
CA SER A 302 -14.04 8.91 -7.26
C SER A 302 -12.75 8.22 -6.85
N VAL A 303 -11.65 8.95 -6.87
CA VAL A 303 -10.33 8.49 -6.43
C VAL A 303 -9.97 9.16 -5.11
N ALA A 304 -9.36 8.40 -4.20
CA ALA A 304 -8.85 8.93 -2.94
C ALA A 304 -7.52 8.29 -2.59
N PHE A 305 -6.70 9.01 -1.83
CA PHE A 305 -5.49 8.44 -1.25
C PHE A 305 -5.71 8.05 0.19
N VAL A 306 -5.07 6.94 0.55
CA VAL A 306 -5.02 6.43 1.90
C VAL A 306 -3.58 6.57 2.38
N ASP A 307 -3.40 7.16 3.55
CA ASP A 307 -2.10 7.27 4.20
C ASP A 307 -1.78 6.03 5.04
N LYS A 308 -0.59 6.02 5.66
CA LYS A 308 -0.14 4.94 6.55
C LYS A 308 -0.88 4.92 7.89
N PHE A 309 -1.60 5.97 8.25
CA PHE A 309 -2.49 5.99 9.42
C PHE A 309 -3.91 5.47 9.08
N ASN A 310 -4.18 5.16 7.81
CA ASN A 310 -5.50 4.84 7.25
C ASN A 310 -6.49 6.01 7.24
N PHE A 311 -5.99 7.25 7.30
CA PHE A 311 -6.78 8.41 6.88
C PHE A 311 -6.86 8.48 5.37
N VAL A 312 -7.97 8.99 4.90
CA VAL A 312 -8.35 9.13 3.51
C VAL A 312 -8.47 10.61 3.21
N THR A 313 -7.93 10.99 2.06
CA THR A 313 -8.06 12.36 1.55
C THR A 313 -9.50 12.64 1.15
N ASN A 314 -9.80 13.90 0.83
CA ASN A 314 -11.03 14.22 0.11
C ASN A 314 -11.11 13.38 -1.18
N LEU A 315 -12.34 12.99 -1.55
CA LEU A 315 -12.59 12.31 -2.80
C LEU A 315 -12.32 13.28 -3.96
N SER A 316 -11.75 12.77 -5.06
CA SER A 316 -11.70 13.51 -6.32
C SER A 316 -13.09 13.84 -6.83
N ASP A 317 -13.14 14.74 -7.83
CA ASP A 317 -14.27 14.85 -8.75
C ASP A 317 -14.72 13.45 -9.19
N ASP A 318 -16.04 13.25 -9.21
CA ASP A 318 -16.60 11.98 -9.62
C ASP A 318 -16.61 11.87 -11.14
N ILE A 319 -16.55 10.62 -11.61
CA ILE A 319 -16.89 10.30 -12.97
C ILE A 319 -18.10 9.39 -13.02
N THR A 320 -19.01 9.73 -13.93
CA THR A 320 -20.17 8.92 -14.28
C THR A 320 -19.93 8.28 -15.65
N GLU A 321 -19.65 6.99 -15.67
CA GLU A 321 -19.49 6.23 -16.91
C GLU A 321 -20.20 4.88 -16.83
N SER A 322 -20.46 4.26 -17.98
CA SER A 322 -21.04 2.91 -18.04
C SER A 322 -20.07 1.95 -18.75
N PRO A 323 -19.63 0.86 -18.08
CA PRO A 323 -18.94 -0.23 -18.75
C PRO A 323 -19.82 -0.80 -19.86
N LEU A 324 -19.22 -1.26 -20.95
CA LEU A 324 -19.96 -1.80 -22.10
C LEU A 324 -19.67 -3.28 -22.26
N ASP A 325 -20.69 -4.03 -22.64
CA ASP A 325 -20.49 -5.41 -23.06
C ASP A 325 -19.55 -5.48 -24.25
N ILE A 326 -18.80 -6.57 -24.38
CA ILE A 326 -17.80 -6.72 -25.42
C ILE A 326 -18.43 -6.57 -26.81
N GLU A 327 -19.64 -7.07 -27.05
CA GLU A 327 -20.33 -6.91 -28.34
C GLU A 327 -20.69 -5.46 -28.63
N GLU A 328 -21.14 -4.72 -27.62
CA GLU A 328 -21.46 -3.30 -27.76
C GLU A 328 -20.21 -2.44 -27.92
N LEU A 329 -19.16 -2.77 -27.15
CA LEU A 329 -17.86 -2.15 -27.25
C LEU A 329 -17.28 -2.40 -28.66
N LEU A 330 -17.34 -3.63 -29.16
CA LEU A 330 -16.92 -3.98 -30.53
C LEU A 330 -17.70 -3.17 -31.59
N LYS A 331 -19.01 -3.05 -31.45
CA LYS A 331 -19.88 -2.24 -32.35
C LYS A 331 -19.51 -0.75 -32.31
N LYS A 332 -19.37 -0.18 -31.11
CA LYS A 332 -19.06 1.25 -30.90
C LYS A 332 -17.68 1.61 -31.43
N GLN A 333 -16.70 0.73 -31.24
CA GLN A 333 -15.30 0.97 -31.57
C GLN A 333 -14.97 0.73 -33.05
N GLY A 334 -15.73 -0.10 -33.78
CA GLY A 334 -15.57 -0.33 -35.22
C GLY A 334 -14.25 -0.99 -35.68
N CYS A 335 -13.30 -1.28 -34.79
CA CYS A 335 -12.06 -2.02 -35.10
C CYS A 335 -12.06 -3.37 -34.39
N PHE A 336 -13.01 -4.23 -34.76
CA PHE A 336 -13.34 -5.50 -34.12
C PHE A 336 -12.14 -6.34 -33.63
N LEU A 337 -11.22 -6.74 -34.51
CA LEU A 337 -10.11 -7.62 -34.12
C LEU A 337 -9.18 -6.95 -33.10
N LEU A 338 -8.84 -5.68 -33.31
CA LEU A 338 -7.95 -4.95 -32.40
C LEU A 338 -8.63 -4.73 -31.05
N THR A 339 -9.89 -4.30 -31.07
CA THR A 339 -10.71 -4.13 -29.88
C THR A 339 -10.84 -5.44 -29.10
N ALA A 340 -11.06 -6.58 -29.76
CA ALA A 340 -11.06 -7.90 -29.13
C ALA A 340 -9.69 -8.28 -28.54
N GLY A 341 -8.61 -7.95 -29.25
CA GLY A 341 -7.25 -8.16 -28.79
C GLY A 341 -6.98 -7.39 -27.49
N PHE A 342 -7.16 -6.06 -27.50
CA PHE A 342 -6.89 -5.20 -26.35
C PHE A 342 -7.93 -5.39 -25.23
N GLY A 343 -9.23 -5.40 -25.55
CA GLY A 343 -10.34 -5.49 -24.59
C GLY A 343 -10.69 -4.16 -23.92
N GLU A 344 -10.27 -3.05 -24.52
CA GLU A 344 -10.47 -1.67 -24.06
C GLU A 344 -10.14 -0.70 -25.20
N GLU A 345 -10.44 0.58 -25.00
CA GLU A 345 -9.88 1.63 -25.85
C GLU A 345 -8.37 1.77 -25.67
N HIS A 346 -7.64 1.86 -26.79
CA HIS A 346 -6.18 1.91 -26.77
C HIS A 346 -5.65 2.80 -27.92
N TYR A 347 -4.56 3.51 -27.69
CA TYR A 347 -3.99 4.47 -28.65
C TYR A 347 -3.61 3.81 -29.98
N VAL A 348 -3.16 2.55 -29.98
CA VAL A 348 -2.89 1.77 -31.20
C VAL A 348 -4.15 1.58 -32.03
N ILE A 349 -5.30 1.35 -31.39
CA ILE A 349 -6.58 1.23 -32.08
C ILE A 349 -6.96 2.56 -32.72
N GLN A 350 -6.77 3.68 -32.00
CA GLN A 350 -7.01 5.02 -32.53
C GLN A 350 -6.12 5.33 -33.74
N PHE A 351 -4.84 4.94 -33.71
CA PHE A 351 -3.95 5.04 -34.86
C PHE A 351 -4.49 4.29 -36.08
N PHE A 352 -4.89 3.02 -35.92
CA PHE A 352 -5.41 2.23 -37.04
C PHE A 352 -6.76 2.74 -37.55
N ARG A 353 -7.61 3.33 -36.71
CA ARG A 353 -8.81 4.05 -37.16
C ARG A 353 -8.46 5.24 -38.03
N ASN A 354 -7.55 6.08 -37.56
CA ASN A 354 -7.13 7.26 -38.32
C ASN A 354 -6.48 6.84 -39.64
N PHE A 355 -5.67 5.78 -39.66
CA PHE A 355 -5.10 5.23 -40.89
C PHE A 355 -6.18 4.68 -41.84
N ARG A 356 -7.19 3.97 -41.31
CA ARG A 356 -8.35 3.52 -42.07
C ARG A 356 -9.06 4.69 -42.74
N ASP A 357 -9.39 5.71 -41.96
CA ASP A 357 -10.23 6.81 -42.40
C ASP A 357 -9.48 7.81 -43.27
N ALA A 358 -8.22 8.11 -42.96
CA ALA A 358 -7.43 9.12 -43.67
C ALA A 358 -6.70 8.56 -44.90
N THR A 359 -6.38 7.27 -44.94
CA THR A 359 -5.54 6.65 -45.99
C THR A 359 -6.29 5.57 -46.75
N LEU A 360 -6.74 4.49 -46.08
CA LEU A 360 -7.35 3.34 -46.78
C LEU A 360 -8.66 3.74 -47.48
N SER A 361 -9.51 4.53 -46.83
CA SER A 361 -10.81 4.96 -47.37
C SER A 361 -10.72 5.76 -48.68
N LYS A 362 -9.56 6.38 -48.97
CA LYS A 362 -9.34 7.20 -50.16
C LYS A 362 -9.01 6.38 -51.41
N SER A 363 -8.64 5.11 -51.25
CA SER A 363 -8.23 4.24 -52.35
C SER A 363 -9.28 3.15 -52.64
N TYR A 364 -9.40 2.73 -53.90
CA TYR A 364 -10.34 1.65 -54.28
C TYR A 364 -10.02 0.34 -53.56
N LEU A 365 -8.75 -0.07 -53.54
CA LEU A 365 -8.29 -1.27 -52.84
C LEU A 365 -8.51 -1.17 -51.33
N GLY A 366 -8.27 0.00 -50.74
CA GLY A 366 -8.51 0.21 -49.31
C GLY A 366 -9.99 0.13 -48.94
N LYS A 367 -10.90 0.67 -49.77
CA LYS A 367 -12.35 0.48 -49.59
C LYS A 367 -12.75 -1.00 -49.67
N MET A 368 -12.21 -1.75 -50.63
CA MET A 368 -12.45 -3.19 -50.75
C MET A 368 -11.97 -3.95 -49.50
N PHE A 369 -10.77 -3.63 -49.00
CA PHE A 369 -10.24 -4.21 -47.76
C PHE A 369 -11.11 -3.88 -46.55
N ILE A 370 -11.54 -2.61 -46.41
CA ILE A 370 -12.44 -2.18 -45.33
C ILE A 370 -13.73 -3.01 -45.38
N ASN A 371 -14.38 -3.11 -46.54
CA ASN A 371 -15.63 -3.87 -46.67
C ASN A 371 -15.43 -5.34 -46.26
N PHE A 372 -14.40 -6.00 -46.79
CA PHE A 372 -14.06 -7.38 -46.41
C PHE A 372 -13.81 -7.53 -44.90
N TYR A 373 -13.08 -6.58 -44.30
CA TYR A 373 -12.82 -6.56 -42.86
C TYR A 373 -14.12 -6.45 -42.06
N TYR A 374 -15.01 -5.53 -42.41
CA TYR A 374 -16.27 -5.33 -41.68
C TYR A 374 -17.28 -6.47 -41.88
N GLU A 375 -17.21 -7.21 -42.98
CA GLU A 375 -18.04 -8.39 -43.23
C GLU A 375 -17.58 -9.63 -42.44
N THR A 376 -16.28 -9.75 -42.18
CA THR A 376 -15.66 -10.96 -41.62
C THR A 376 -15.21 -10.82 -40.17
N ALA A 377 -14.61 -9.69 -39.80
CA ALA A 377 -14.01 -9.48 -38.49
C ALA A 377 -14.98 -9.61 -37.30
N PRO A 378 -16.27 -9.17 -37.38
CA PRO A 378 -17.20 -9.33 -36.26
C PRO A 378 -17.40 -10.79 -35.83
N LYS A 379 -17.33 -11.75 -36.78
CA LYS A 379 -17.54 -13.18 -36.52
C LYS A 379 -16.45 -13.77 -35.63
N TYR A 380 -15.20 -13.34 -35.83
CA TYR A 380 -14.04 -13.84 -35.11
C TYR A 380 -13.72 -13.04 -33.84
N ALA A 381 -14.27 -11.84 -33.69
CA ALA A 381 -13.91 -10.94 -32.60
C ALA A 381 -14.22 -11.54 -31.22
N LEU A 382 -15.37 -12.20 -31.06
CA LEU A 382 -15.75 -12.82 -29.79
C LEU A 382 -14.82 -14.00 -29.43
N GLU A 383 -14.52 -14.86 -30.41
CA GLU A 383 -13.61 -16.00 -30.24
C GLU A 383 -12.19 -15.53 -29.86
N ILE A 384 -11.71 -14.46 -30.50
CA ILE A 384 -10.44 -13.84 -30.15
C ILE A 384 -10.49 -13.32 -28.72
N TYR A 385 -11.57 -12.64 -28.32
CA TYR A 385 -11.68 -12.05 -26.98
C TYR A 385 -11.66 -13.10 -25.86
N HIS A 386 -12.30 -14.26 -26.06
CA HIS A 386 -12.29 -15.33 -25.06
C HIS A 386 -11.01 -16.16 -25.05
N SER A 387 -10.13 -16.02 -26.06
CA SER A 387 -8.89 -16.79 -26.18
C SER A 387 -7.65 -15.94 -25.83
N PRO A 388 -6.99 -16.16 -24.68
CA PRO A 388 -5.80 -15.39 -24.29
C PRO A 388 -4.67 -15.42 -25.32
N SER A 389 -4.46 -16.58 -25.97
CA SER A 389 -3.43 -16.76 -27.00
C SER A 389 -3.71 -15.94 -28.25
N LEU A 390 -4.97 -15.90 -28.71
CA LEU A 390 -5.37 -15.10 -29.86
C LEU A 390 -5.28 -13.60 -29.55
N ARG A 391 -5.67 -13.17 -28.34
CA ARG A 391 -5.51 -11.77 -27.91
C ARG A 391 -4.05 -11.35 -27.93
N PHE A 392 -3.17 -12.18 -27.39
CA PHE A 392 -1.74 -11.92 -27.41
C PHE A 392 -1.22 -11.77 -28.84
N MET A 393 -1.56 -12.71 -29.73
CA MET A 393 -1.16 -12.67 -31.14
C MET A 393 -1.63 -11.38 -31.83
N ILE A 394 -2.89 -11.00 -31.66
CA ILE A 394 -3.44 -9.78 -32.26
C ILE A 394 -2.75 -8.53 -31.71
N ARG A 395 -2.52 -8.45 -30.38
CA ARG A 395 -1.78 -7.33 -29.77
C ARG A 395 -0.37 -7.23 -30.33
N SER A 396 0.37 -8.34 -30.41
CA SER A 396 1.73 -8.38 -30.95
C SER A 396 1.76 -7.91 -32.41
N MET A 397 0.85 -8.43 -33.25
CA MET A 397 0.75 -8.00 -34.65
C MET A 397 0.42 -6.51 -34.77
N ALA A 398 -0.49 -6.00 -33.93
CA ALA A 398 -0.86 -4.59 -33.92
C ALA A 398 0.32 -3.69 -33.53
N TYR A 399 1.09 -4.05 -32.51
CA TYR A 399 2.29 -3.30 -32.11
C TYR A 399 3.37 -3.32 -33.18
N VAL A 400 3.62 -4.48 -33.80
CA VAL A 400 4.59 -4.60 -34.90
C VAL A 400 4.17 -3.73 -36.08
N ALA A 401 2.91 -3.81 -36.50
CA ALA A 401 2.41 -3.00 -37.61
C ALA A 401 2.46 -1.49 -37.28
N TYR A 402 2.07 -1.10 -36.06
CA TYR A 402 2.19 0.29 -35.59
C TYR A 402 3.64 0.78 -35.66
N ALA A 403 4.59 -0.02 -35.18
CA ALA A 403 6.01 0.33 -35.21
C ALA A 403 6.54 0.45 -36.66
N VAL A 404 6.15 -0.45 -37.55
CA VAL A 404 6.53 -0.40 -38.97
C VAL A 404 6.00 0.88 -39.62
N PHE A 405 4.72 1.21 -39.44
CA PHE A 405 4.14 2.40 -40.07
C PHE A 405 4.68 3.70 -39.50
N ASN A 406 4.97 3.78 -38.19
CA ASN A 406 5.44 5.01 -37.57
C ASN A 406 6.96 5.22 -37.76
N TYR A 407 7.74 4.15 -37.85
CA TYR A 407 9.21 4.19 -37.90
C TYR A 407 9.80 3.62 -39.19
N TYR A 408 9.04 3.57 -40.29
CA TYR A 408 9.50 2.99 -41.56
C TYR A 408 10.83 3.58 -42.05
N TRP A 409 11.03 4.91 -41.90
CA TRP A 409 12.26 5.58 -42.30
C TRP A 409 13.50 5.09 -41.55
N LEU A 410 13.37 4.76 -40.25
CA LEU A 410 14.46 4.15 -39.46
C LEU A 410 14.77 2.74 -39.96
N ILE A 411 13.73 1.94 -40.24
CA ILE A 411 13.88 0.57 -40.75
C ILE A 411 14.60 0.60 -42.11
N PHE A 412 14.17 1.48 -43.03
CA PHE A 412 14.85 1.67 -44.31
C PHE A 412 16.26 2.22 -44.14
N GLY A 413 16.50 3.12 -43.19
CA GLY A 413 17.83 3.61 -42.84
C GLY A 413 18.78 2.49 -42.39
N PHE A 414 18.34 1.62 -41.50
CA PHE A 414 19.13 0.46 -41.05
C PHE A 414 19.38 -0.55 -42.18
N LEU A 415 18.38 -0.82 -43.03
CA LEU A 415 18.54 -1.68 -44.20
C LEU A 415 19.56 -1.09 -45.19
N ALA A 416 19.49 0.21 -45.47
CA ALA A 416 20.44 0.89 -46.33
C ALA A 416 21.87 0.81 -45.77
N LEU A 417 22.06 1.03 -44.46
CA LEU A 417 23.36 0.88 -43.79
C LEU A 417 23.87 -0.56 -43.82
N ALA A 418 22.99 -1.55 -43.66
CA ALA A 418 23.36 -2.96 -43.73
C ALA A 418 23.80 -3.35 -45.15
N ILE A 419 23.05 -2.92 -46.18
CA ILE A 419 23.42 -3.12 -47.59
C ILE A 419 24.76 -2.42 -47.88
N LEU A 420 24.93 -1.18 -47.45
CA LEU A 420 26.19 -0.44 -47.61
C LEU A 420 27.37 -1.19 -46.98
N ARG A 421 27.21 -1.75 -45.77
CA ARG A 421 28.23 -2.59 -45.12
C ARG A 421 28.54 -3.85 -45.93
N ILE A 422 27.53 -4.53 -46.46
CA ILE A 422 27.72 -5.74 -47.28
C ILE A 422 28.49 -5.39 -48.56
N LEU A 423 28.12 -4.29 -49.24
CA LEU A 423 28.81 -3.82 -50.44
C LEU A 423 30.26 -3.39 -50.16
N LEU A 424 30.51 -2.70 -49.04
CA LEU A 424 31.87 -2.32 -48.62
C LEU A 424 32.75 -3.55 -48.32
N ARG A 425 32.20 -4.58 -47.67
CA ARG A 425 32.90 -5.86 -47.43
C ARG A 425 33.24 -6.59 -48.73
N GLN A 426 32.31 -6.63 -49.69
CA GLN A 426 32.57 -7.25 -51.00
C GLN A 426 33.68 -6.54 -51.78
N LYS A 427 33.77 -5.21 -51.67
CA LYS A 427 34.85 -4.43 -52.31
C LYS A 427 36.22 -4.71 -51.68
N LEU A 428 36.28 -4.88 -50.36
CA LEU A 428 37.52 -5.21 -49.63
C LEU A 428 38.07 -6.61 -49.93
N HIS A 429 37.22 -7.57 -50.32
CA HIS A 429 37.67 -8.94 -50.68
C HIS A 429 38.14 -9.08 -52.14
N LYS A 430 37.83 -8.10 -53.01
CA LYS A 430 38.25 -8.11 -54.42
C LYS A 430 39.58 -7.39 -54.68
N ASN A 431 40.06 -6.63 -53.71
CA ASN A 431 41.40 -6.03 -53.70
C ASN A 431 42.28 -6.86 -52.77
#